data_AF-A0A2D6NHB5-F1
#
_entry.id   AF-A0A2D6NHB5-F1
#
_cell.length_a   1.000
_cell.length_b   1.000
_cell.length_c   1.000
_cell.angle_alpha   90.00
_cell.angle_beta   90.00
_cell.angle_gamma   90.00
#
_symmetry.space_group_name_H-M   'P 1'
#
loop_
_entity.id
_entity.type
_entity.pdbx_description
1 polymer ?
#
loop_
_entity_poly.entity_id
_entity_poly.type
_entity_poly.pdbx_seq_one_letter_code
_entity_poly.pdbx_strand_id
1 'polypeptide(L)'
;MGKGKLNSSLNGILTAALIVIAASAGTFACRNLKSGSKLKHPVPVVRKVGEAGQGRRTSGRDGAGGAGLEERASQSEGKPAKRTASRAVSAPASQSASQPKSRGLVVLDPGHGYNNGKKGLYDPGACLNTGGYFEADIVFEQAQRVKEILEKRGYEVVMTRKCRKTSTPLDSRLPLAERLDAGVLVSLHNNAAKDAKHNGIKTLYEDKKSMELARIINNSVWSWVRANGRKDVVNKGIEKRKLRVLGGSMPSVLIESGFLTNPGDRKFLIDDYFDVEQGIAEGIDNYLKLVKSRKDYLNAIRPKQNK
;
A
#
# COMPACT_ATOMS: atom_id res chain seq x y z
N MET A 1 63.08 -34.79 -0.13
CA MET A 1 62.77 -33.36 -0.32
C MET A 1 61.50 -33.06 0.45
N GLY A 2 61.65 -32.54 1.68
CA GLY A 2 60.57 -32.38 2.65
C GLY A 2 60.30 -30.91 2.98
N LYS A 3 59.01 -30.62 3.15
CA LYS A 3 58.35 -29.63 4.04
C LYS A 3 58.98 -28.23 4.18
N GLY A 4 58.23 -27.24 3.71
CA GLY A 4 58.26 -25.86 4.21
C GLY A 4 56.85 -25.30 4.30
N LYS A 5 56.33 -25.13 5.53
CA LYS A 5 55.15 -24.31 5.85
C LYS A 5 55.59 -22.85 5.95
N LEU A 6 54.74 -21.92 5.51
CA LEU A 6 54.60 -20.61 6.15
C LEU A 6 53.17 -20.10 5.96
N ASN A 7 52.53 -19.83 7.10
CA ASN A 7 51.24 -19.19 7.26
C ASN A 7 51.35 -17.69 7.03
N SER A 8 50.29 -17.02 6.55
CA SER A 8 49.62 -15.96 7.31
C SER A 8 48.39 -15.39 6.58
N SER A 9 47.24 -15.56 7.24
CA SER A 9 46.07 -14.69 7.31
C SER A 9 46.11 -13.38 6.52
N LEU A 10 45.10 -13.16 5.67
CA LEU A 10 44.47 -11.84 5.57
C LEU A 10 42.96 -11.96 5.38
N ASN A 11 42.27 -11.41 6.37
CA ASN A 11 40.87 -11.05 6.35
C ASN A 11 40.50 -10.30 5.06
N GLY A 12 39.40 -10.71 4.43
CA GLY A 12 38.78 -10.01 3.31
C GLY A 12 37.28 -10.16 3.39
N ILE A 13 36.67 -9.32 4.21
CA ILE A 13 35.23 -9.15 4.44
C ILE A 13 34.48 -9.20 3.10
N LEU A 14 33.58 -10.17 2.94
CA LEU A 14 32.58 -10.17 1.87
C LEU A 14 31.67 -8.95 2.09
N THR A 15 31.98 -7.83 1.45
CA THR A 15 31.05 -6.71 1.33
C THR A 15 29.85 -7.18 0.51
N ALA A 16 28.77 -7.53 1.21
CA ALA A 16 27.45 -7.68 0.61
C ALA A 16 27.06 -6.31 0.04
N ALA A 17 27.24 -6.14 -1.27
CA ALA A 17 26.76 -4.97 -1.98
C ALA A 17 25.24 -4.88 -1.78
N LEU A 18 24.82 -3.84 -1.06
CA LEU A 18 23.43 -3.37 -1.11
C LEU A 18 23.12 -3.04 -2.56
N ILE A 19 22.33 -3.89 -3.22
CA ILE A 19 21.57 -3.46 -4.39
C ILE A 19 20.41 -2.64 -3.82
N VAL A 20 20.68 -1.36 -3.55
CA VAL A 20 19.64 -0.34 -3.67
C VAL A 20 19.23 -0.39 -5.14
N ILE A 21 17.94 -0.56 -5.44
CA ILE A 21 17.43 -0.17 -6.76
C ILE A 21 17.63 1.35 -6.84
N ALA A 22 18.85 1.76 -7.15
CA ALA A 22 19.06 2.98 -7.89
C ALA A 22 18.50 2.64 -9.26
N ALA A 23 17.35 3.24 -9.59
CA ALA A 23 16.92 3.38 -10.97
C ALA A 23 18.16 3.67 -11.83
N SER A 24 18.42 2.77 -12.78
CA SER A 24 19.61 2.80 -13.62
C SER A 24 19.81 4.21 -14.19
N ALA A 25 21.04 4.71 -13.98
CA ALA A 25 21.58 6.00 -14.40
C ALA A 25 20.82 6.63 -15.59
N GLY A 26 19.91 7.56 -15.28
CA GLY A 26 19.01 8.18 -16.25
C GLY A 26 17.81 8.93 -15.65
N THR A 27 17.53 8.69 -14.36
CA THR A 27 16.54 9.42 -13.58
C THR A 27 17.00 10.87 -13.39
N PHE A 28 16.14 11.83 -13.74
CA PHE A 28 16.22 13.18 -13.19
C PHE A 28 16.11 13.05 -11.66
N ALA A 29 17.25 13.01 -10.99
CA ALA A 29 17.29 12.95 -9.53
C ALA A 29 16.78 14.30 -9.01
N CYS A 30 15.53 14.32 -8.52
CA CYS A 30 15.00 15.40 -7.71
C CYS A 30 15.81 15.51 -6.42
N ARG A 31 16.84 16.36 -6.41
CA ARG A 31 17.62 16.66 -5.20
C ARG A 31 16.93 17.80 -4.45
N ASN A 32 16.81 17.65 -3.12
CA ASN A 32 16.33 18.69 -2.19
C ASN A 32 14.87 19.17 -2.39
N LEU A 33 13.96 18.29 -2.80
CA LEU A 33 12.54 18.62 -2.85
C LEU A 33 11.82 18.21 -1.56
N LYS A 34 10.93 19.08 -1.07
CA LYS A 34 9.98 18.78 0.01
C LYS A 34 8.76 18.05 -0.60
N SER A 35 8.07 17.20 0.16
CA SER A 35 6.80 16.55 -0.26
C SER A 35 5.88 17.57 -0.95
N GLY A 36 5.34 17.23 -2.12
CA GLY A 36 4.88 18.25 -3.07
C GLY A 36 3.94 17.80 -4.18
N SER A 37 3.41 16.57 -4.14
CA SER A 37 2.49 16.10 -5.17
C SER A 37 1.23 16.98 -5.28
N LYS A 38 0.98 17.54 -6.46
CA LYS A 38 -0.28 18.22 -6.82
C LYS A 38 -1.36 17.20 -7.20
N LEU A 39 -1.61 16.23 -6.34
CA LEU A 39 -2.70 15.28 -6.57
C LEU A 39 -4.02 16.05 -6.56
N LYS A 40 -4.73 16.00 -7.69
CA LYS A 40 -6.12 16.42 -7.71
C LYS A 40 -6.88 15.36 -6.93
N HIS A 41 -7.79 15.77 -6.07
CA HIS A 41 -8.72 14.93 -5.31
C HIS A 41 -8.22 14.46 -3.92
N PRO A 42 -8.76 15.03 -2.82
CA PRO A 42 -8.80 14.29 -1.54
C PRO A 42 -9.57 12.99 -1.75
N VAL A 43 -9.21 11.95 -0.99
CA VAL A 43 -9.88 10.64 -0.98
C VAL A 43 -11.41 10.83 -0.97
N PRO A 44 -12.13 10.52 -2.06
CA PRO A 44 -13.57 10.55 -2.01
C PRO A 44 -14.04 9.34 -1.22
N VAL A 45 -14.88 9.57 -0.21
CA VAL A 45 -15.68 8.51 0.42
C VAL A 45 -16.51 7.87 -0.69
N VAL A 46 -16.10 6.68 -1.14
CA VAL A 46 -16.81 5.94 -2.19
C VAL A 46 -18.26 5.74 -1.74
N ARG A 47 -19.19 6.42 -2.42
CA ARG A 47 -20.63 6.12 -2.32
C ARG A 47 -20.83 4.67 -2.74
N LYS A 48 -21.62 3.92 -1.97
CA LYS A 48 -21.97 2.52 -2.22
C LYS A 48 -22.18 2.29 -3.72
N VAL A 49 -21.47 1.31 -4.27
CA VAL A 49 -21.78 0.76 -5.59
C VAL A 49 -23.15 0.10 -5.43
N GLY A 50 -24.19 0.81 -5.88
CA GLY A 50 -25.53 0.25 -6.02
C GLY A 50 -25.55 -0.73 -7.18
N GLU A 51 -26.19 -1.87 -6.96
CA GLU A 51 -26.44 -2.88 -7.96
C GLU A 51 -27.07 -2.27 -9.21
N ALA A 52 -26.58 -2.70 -10.38
CA ALA A 52 -27.16 -2.35 -11.66
C ALA A 52 -28.59 -2.92 -11.74
N GLY A 53 -29.58 -2.03 -11.89
CA GLY A 53 -30.97 -2.40 -12.10
C GLY A 53 -31.73 -1.31 -12.87
N GLN A 54 -31.87 -1.57 -14.17
CA GLN A 54 -32.96 -1.18 -15.09
C GLN A 54 -33.55 0.25 -15.02
N GLY A 55 -33.44 0.93 -16.16
CA GLY A 55 -33.86 2.32 -16.31
C GLY A 55 -35.37 2.58 -16.37
N ARG A 56 -35.70 3.86 -16.20
CA ARG A 56 -36.81 4.53 -16.90
C ARG A 56 -36.55 6.03 -16.94
N ARG A 57 -36.84 6.62 -18.09
CA ARG A 57 -36.83 8.07 -18.37
C ARG A 57 -38.10 8.71 -17.78
N THR A 58 -37.98 9.94 -17.29
CA THR A 58 -38.94 11.08 -17.40
C THR A 58 -38.22 12.33 -16.87
N SER A 59 -37.78 13.28 -17.71
CA SER A 59 -38.49 14.51 -18.13
C SER A 59 -38.93 15.46 -16.99
N GLY A 60 -38.37 16.68 -16.95
CA GLY A 60 -39.15 17.91 -16.74
C GLY A 60 -38.79 18.85 -15.57
N ARG A 61 -38.32 20.05 -15.96
CA ARG A 61 -38.56 21.41 -15.40
C ARG A 61 -37.79 21.94 -14.18
N ASP A 62 -36.99 22.97 -14.50
CA ASP A 62 -37.07 24.40 -14.09
C ASP A 62 -37.25 24.78 -12.61
N GLY A 63 -36.41 25.71 -12.15
CA GLY A 63 -36.68 26.55 -10.98
C GLY A 63 -35.46 27.23 -10.37
N ALA A 64 -35.29 28.52 -10.63
CA ALA A 64 -34.23 29.40 -10.15
C ALA A 64 -34.56 30.10 -8.81
N GLY A 65 -33.56 30.80 -8.24
CA GLY A 65 -33.67 31.76 -7.12
C GLY A 65 -33.37 31.14 -5.76
N GLY A 66 -32.67 31.73 -4.79
CA GLY A 66 -32.08 33.06 -4.56
C GLY A 66 -31.50 32.98 -3.13
N ALA A 67 -30.22 33.30 -2.92
CA ALA A 67 -29.72 34.53 -2.31
C ALA A 67 -30.27 34.85 -0.89
N GLY A 68 -29.35 34.86 0.08
CA GLY A 68 -29.37 35.73 1.26
C GLY A 68 -30.03 35.17 2.52
N LEU A 69 -29.25 35.00 3.59
CA LEU A 69 -29.22 35.94 4.72
C LEU A 69 -28.22 35.48 5.80
N GLU A 70 -27.36 36.41 6.19
CA GLU A 70 -26.53 36.40 7.39
C GLU A 70 -27.41 36.48 8.65
N GLU A 71 -26.96 35.94 9.78
CA GLU A 71 -26.34 36.70 10.88
C GLU A 71 -26.45 35.97 12.24
N ARG A 72 -25.42 36.23 13.05
CA ARG A 72 -25.38 36.31 14.53
C ARG A 72 -25.41 35.04 15.39
N ALA A 73 -24.19 34.78 15.86
CA ALA A 73 -23.89 34.34 17.21
C ALA A 73 -24.54 35.22 18.29
N SER A 74 -24.90 34.60 19.43
CA SER A 74 -24.79 35.23 20.73
C SER A 74 -24.54 34.20 21.82
N GLN A 75 -23.56 34.52 22.65
CA GLN A 75 -23.20 33.86 23.89
C GLN A 75 -24.15 34.35 25.01
N SER A 76 -24.44 33.50 25.99
CA SER A 76 -24.68 33.97 27.36
C SER A 76 -24.21 32.94 28.38
N GLU A 77 -23.40 33.42 29.31
CA GLU A 77 -22.95 32.74 30.53
C GLU A 77 -23.89 33.10 31.70
N GLY A 78 -24.11 32.19 32.66
CA GLY A 78 -24.89 32.48 33.87
C GLY A 78 -25.17 31.31 34.83
N LYS A 79 -24.12 30.91 35.57
CA LYS A 79 -23.98 30.20 36.88
C LYS A 79 -25.21 30.14 37.86
N PRO A 80 -25.15 29.39 39.00
CA PRO A 80 -25.02 27.94 39.23
C PRO A 80 -26.17 27.35 40.08
N ALA A 81 -26.58 26.09 39.86
CA ALA A 81 -27.56 25.41 40.71
C ALA A 81 -26.97 24.19 41.45
N LYS A 82 -27.15 24.24 42.77
CA LYS A 82 -26.98 23.26 43.87
C LYS A 82 -26.61 21.81 43.52
N ARG A 83 -25.53 21.34 44.17
CA ARG A 83 -25.17 19.92 44.36
C ARG A 83 -26.27 19.19 45.14
N THR A 84 -26.90 18.21 44.50
CA THR A 84 -27.60 17.10 45.16
C THR A 84 -26.86 15.80 44.82
N ALA A 85 -26.42 15.08 45.84
CA ALA A 85 -25.75 13.80 45.70
C ALA A 85 -26.74 12.74 45.16
N SER A 86 -26.65 12.41 43.87
CA SER A 86 -27.37 11.29 43.28
C SER A 86 -26.54 10.02 43.40
N ARG A 87 -27.09 9.04 44.12
CA ARG A 87 -26.59 7.67 44.29
C ARG A 87 -26.35 7.04 42.91
N ALA A 88 -25.11 6.63 42.63
CA ALA A 88 -24.75 5.96 41.39
C ALA A 88 -25.47 4.61 41.29
N VAL A 89 -26.43 4.52 40.37
CA VAL A 89 -27.00 3.24 39.94
C VAL A 89 -26.03 2.67 38.92
N SER A 90 -25.35 1.59 39.27
CA SER A 90 -24.45 0.85 38.39
C SER A 90 -25.23 0.35 37.17
N ALA A 91 -24.92 0.89 35.99
CA ALA A 91 -25.38 0.37 34.72
C ALA A 91 -24.85 -1.07 34.53
N PRO A 92 -25.64 -2.00 33.97
CA PRO A 92 -25.17 -3.34 33.69
C PRO A 92 -24.01 -3.29 32.69
N ALA A 93 -22.95 -4.04 32.97
CA ALA A 93 -21.78 -4.15 32.11
C ALA A 93 -22.21 -4.53 30.69
N SER A 94 -21.98 -3.63 29.73
CA SER A 94 -22.16 -3.91 28.31
C SER A 94 -21.25 -5.07 27.94
N GLN A 95 -21.84 -6.22 27.63
CA GLN A 95 -21.13 -7.34 27.02
C GLN A 95 -20.48 -6.82 25.74
N SER A 96 -19.16 -6.67 25.78
CA SER A 96 -18.33 -6.39 24.61
C SER A 96 -18.65 -7.42 23.55
N ALA A 97 -19.39 -7.05 22.52
CA ALA A 97 -19.53 -7.84 21.30
C ALA A 97 -18.11 -8.23 20.87
N SER A 98 -17.83 -9.54 20.84
CA SER A 98 -16.52 -10.05 20.43
C SER A 98 -16.24 -9.49 19.04
N GLN A 99 -15.21 -8.64 18.94
CA GLN A 99 -14.80 -8.09 17.66
C GLN A 99 -14.57 -9.26 16.70
N PRO A 100 -15.15 -9.22 15.49
CA PRO A 100 -14.97 -10.31 14.54
C PRO A 100 -13.48 -10.55 14.34
N LYS A 101 -13.06 -11.80 14.50
CA LYS A 101 -11.65 -12.19 14.40
C LYS A 101 -11.13 -11.79 13.01
N SER A 102 -10.09 -10.95 12.99
CA SER A 102 -9.45 -10.44 11.76
C SER A 102 -9.18 -11.57 10.76
N ARG A 103 -9.39 -11.29 9.47
CA ARG A 103 -9.09 -12.23 8.37
C ARG A 103 -7.58 -12.40 8.11
N GLY A 104 -6.74 -11.70 8.87
CA GLY A 104 -5.29 -11.70 8.77
C GLY A 104 -4.75 -10.28 8.78
N LEU A 105 -3.46 -10.15 9.11
CA LEU A 105 -2.74 -8.88 9.07
C LEU A 105 -2.02 -8.70 7.73
N VAL A 106 -2.25 -7.56 7.08
CA VAL A 106 -1.52 -7.10 5.90
C VAL A 106 -0.64 -5.94 6.27
N VAL A 107 0.65 -6.00 5.94
CA VAL A 107 1.53 -4.82 6.03
C VAL A 107 1.72 -4.24 4.64
N LEU A 108 1.37 -2.96 4.50
CA LEU A 108 1.60 -2.18 3.29
C LEU A 108 2.82 -1.28 3.48
N ASP A 109 3.78 -1.38 2.58
CA ASP A 109 4.97 -0.53 2.57
C ASP A 109 4.91 0.46 1.42
N PRO A 110 4.38 1.68 1.61
CA PRO A 110 4.51 2.71 0.60
C PRO A 110 5.98 3.12 0.49
N GLY A 111 6.61 2.85 -0.66
CA GLY A 111 8.04 3.06 -0.93
C GLY A 111 8.54 4.49 -0.66
N HIS A 112 9.86 4.66 -0.55
CA HIS A 112 10.53 5.97 -0.45
C HIS A 112 10.09 6.84 0.76
N GLY A 113 10.24 8.16 0.68
CA GLY A 113 9.93 9.09 1.76
C GLY A 113 11.14 9.45 2.64
N TYR A 114 10.87 9.98 3.83
CA TYR A 114 11.94 10.44 4.73
C TYR A 114 12.77 9.30 5.31
N ASN A 115 14.07 9.52 5.35
CA ASN A 115 15.09 8.61 5.84
C ASN A 115 15.20 7.30 5.06
N ASN A 116 14.63 7.23 3.85
CA ASN A 116 14.81 6.07 2.98
C ASN A 116 16.22 6.07 2.38
N GLY A 117 17.01 5.03 2.66
CA GLY A 117 18.39 4.87 2.19
C GLY A 117 19.42 5.87 2.74
N LYS A 118 19.01 7.08 3.14
CA LYS A 118 19.89 8.14 3.69
C LYS A 118 19.22 8.90 4.83
N LYS A 119 19.89 8.98 5.98
CA LYS A 119 19.43 9.72 7.16
C LYS A 119 19.33 11.23 6.89
N GLY A 120 18.29 11.86 7.40
CA GLY A 120 17.97 13.28 7.27
C GLY A 120 17.33 13.68 5.93
N LEU A 121 17.26 12.78 4.94
CA LEU A 121 16.86 13.14 3.58
C LEU A 121 15.50 12.58 3.19
N TYR A 122 14.77 13.35 2.39
CA TYR A 122 13.60 12.88 1.67
C TYR A 122 14.05 12.18 0.39
N ASP A 123 13.66 10.93 0.23
CA ASP A 123 13.76 10.21 -1.04
C ASP A 123 12.43 10.36 -1.78
N PRO A 124 12.39 11.06 -2.93
CA PRO A 124 11.15 11.22 -3.67
C PRO A 124 10.84 10.01 -4.57
N GLY A 125 11.78 9.08 -4.76
CA GLY A 125 11.70 8.02 -5.76
C GLY A 125 11.73 8.57 -7.19
N ALA A 126 11.08 7.86 -8.12
CA ALA A 126 10.84 8.35 -9.48
C ALA A 126 10.04 9.66 -9.46
N CYS A 127 10.43 10.60 -10.33
CA CYS A 127 9.87 11.95 -10.33
C CYS A 127 9.57 12.45 -11.75
N LEU A 128 8.53 13.26 -11.88
CA LEU A 128 8.38 14.20 -12.99
C LEU A 128 8.61 15.63 -12.51
N ASN A 129 9.69 16.26 -12.97
CA ASN A 129 10.01 17.65 -12.65
C ASN A 129 8.92 18.61 -13.13
N THR A 130 8.33 18.33 -14.29
CA THR A 130 7.17 19.05 -14.82
C THR A 130 5.89 18.54 -14.14
N GLY A 131 5.57 19.10 -12.98
CA GLY A 131 4.30 18.84 -12.28
C GLY A 131 4.41 18.57 -10.78
N GLY A 132 5.63 18.30 -10.27
CA GLY A 132 5.86 18.04 -8.84
C GLY A 132 5.35 16.68 -8.37
N TYR A 133 5.30 15.69 -9.26
CA TYR A 133 4.84 14.34 -8.93
C TYR A 133 6.02 13.48 -8.46
N PHE A 134 5.98 13.07 -7.20
CA PHE A 134 6.97 12.20 -6.58
C PHE A 134 6.35 10.84 -6.32
N GLU A 135 7.06 9.78 -6.69
CA GLU A 135 6.64 8.40 -6.42
C GLU A 135 6.29 8.20 -4.95
N ALA A 136 7.15 8.68 -4.03
CA ALA A 136 6.95 8.58 -2.59
C ALA A 136 5.59 9.12 -2.11
N ASP A 137 5.09 10.16 -2.77
CA ASP A 137 3.82 10.79 -2.47
C ASP A 137 2.66 10.01 -3.09
N ILE A 138 2.82 9.53 -4.33
CA ILE A 138 1.82 8.73 -5.05
C ILE A 138 1.57 7.40 -4.34
N VAL A 139 2.63 6.62 -4.10
CA VAL A 139 2.51 5.30 -3.48
C VAL A 139 1.99 5.34 -2.04
N PHE A 140 2.17 6.48 -1.36
CA PHE A 140 1.55 6.71 -0.04
C PHE A 140 0.03 6.76 -0.13
N GLU A 141 -0.51 7.53 -1.07
CA GLU A 141 -1.96 7.61 -1.28
C GLU A 141 -2.54 6.30 -1.81
N GLN A 142 -1.81 5.62 -2.71
CA GLN A 142 -2.19 4.29 -3.19
C GLN A 142 -2.31 3.31 -2.02
N ALA A 143 -1.31 3.26 -1.14
CA ALA A 143 -1.34 2.40 0.03
C ALA A 143 -2.48 2.75 0.99
N GLN A 144 -2.79 4.03 1.18
CA GLN A 144 -3.90 4.48 2.03
C GLN A 144 -5.24 3.93 1.53
N ARG A 145 -5.46 3.96 0.22
CA ARG A 145 -6.69 3.44 -0.41
C ARG A 145 -6.76 1.92 -0.41
N VAL A 146 -5.63 1.25 -0.71
CA VAL A 146 -5.54 -0.23 -0.59
C VAL A 146 -5.88 -0.65 0.84
N LYS A 147 -5.37 0.08 1.85
CA LYS A 147 -5.71 -0.12 3.25
C LYS A 147 -7.22 -0.01 3.48
N GLU A 148 -7.86 1.06 3.04
CA GLU A 148 -9.32 1.23 3.20
C GLU A 148 -10.12 0.11 2.55
N ILE A 149 -9.73 -0.35 1.35
CA ILE A 149 -10.40 -1.45 0.64
C ILE A 149 -10.25 -2.75 1.43
N LEU A 150 -9.05 -3.06 1.92
CA LEU A 150 -8.77 -4.29 2.67
C LEU A 150 -9.43 -4.28 4.06
N GLU A 151 -9.45 -3.15 4.76
CA GLU A 151 -10.14 -3.02 6.05
C GLU A 151 -11.64 -3.25 5.91
N LYS A 152 -12.27 -2.71 4.85
CA LYS A 152 -13.68 -3.00 4.53
C LYS A 152 -13.93 -4.48 4.22
N ARG A 153 -12.91 -5.20 3.76
CA ARG A 153 -12.96 -6.65 3.52
C ARG A 153 -12.68 -7.47 4.79
N GLY A 154 -12.40 -6.82 5.94
CA GLY A 154 -12.20 -7.47 7.24
C GLY A 154 -10.75 -7.86 7.55
N TYR A 155 -9.77 -7.30 6.85
CA TYR A 155 -8.35 -7.44 7.17
C TYR A 155 -7.89 -6.38 8.17
N GLU A 156 -6.95 -6.74 9.04
CA GLU A 156 -6.16 -5.73 9.74
C GLU A 156 -5.06 -5.25 8.80
N VAL A 157 -4.83 -3.94 8.75
CA VAL A 157 -3.83 -3.35 7.84
C VAL A 157 -2.93 -2.36 8.56
N VAL A 158 -1.63 -2.57 8.49
CA VAL A 158 -0.62 -1.64 9.01
C VAL A 158 0.20 -1.09 7.86
N MET A 159 0.39 0.24 7.82
CA MET A 159 1.30 0.87 6.87
C MET A 159 2.66 1.16 7.53
N THR A 160 3.76 0.99 6.80
CA THR A 160 5.11 1.32 7.31
C THR A 160 5.27 2.84 7.54
N ARG A 161 4.61 3.66 6.72
CA ARG A 161 4.48 5.12 6.89
C ARG A 161 3.07 5.48 7.37
N LYS A 162 2.96 6.30 8.41
CA LYS A 162 1.67 6.81 8.94
C LYS A 162 1.20 8.11 8.26
N CYS A 163 2.14 8.86 7.69
CA CYS A 163 1.92 10.07 6.91
C CYS A 163 3.13 10.32 6.00
N ARG A 164 3.01 11.27 5.06
CA ARG A 164 4.09 11.64 4.10
C ARG A 164 5.41 12.05 4.78
N LYS A 165 5.35 12.60 6.00
CA LYS A 165 6.51 13.02 6.80
C LYS A 165 7.06 11.91 7.71
N THR A 166 6.43 10.74 7.76
CA THR A 166 6.89 9.64 8.63
C THR A 166 8.27 9.17 8.18
N SER A 167 9.26 9.31 9.05
CA SER A 167 10.60 8.74 8.87
C SER A 167 10.52 7.22 8.91
N THR A 168 10.85 6.56 7.81
CA THR A 168 10.84 5.09 7.72
C THR A 168 12.10 4.61 7.00
N PRO A 169 13.19 4.37 7.76
CA PRO A 169 14.40 3.79 7.21
C PRO A 169 14.13 2.47 6.52
N LEU A 170 14.83 2.22 5.41
CA LEU A 170 14.67 1.00 4.62
C LEU A 170 14.79 -0.27 5.47
N ASP A 171 15.73 -0.28 6.43
CA ASP A 171 15.99 -1.39 7.34
C ASP A 171 14.92 -1.64 8.39
N SER A 172 13.98 -0.71 8.56
CA SER A 172 12.89 -0.86 9.52
C SER A 172 11.62 -1.45 8.91
N ARG A 173 11.52 -1.49 7.58
CA ARG A 173 10.28 -1.83 6.85
C ARG A 173 9.94 -3.31 6.96
N LEU A 174 10.87 -4.18 6.57
CA LEU A 174 10.69 -5.63 6.69
C LEU A 174 10.59 -6.09 8.16
N PRO A 175 11.48 -5.65 9.09
CA PRO A 175 11.37 -6.05 10.49
C PRO A 175 10.10 -5.59 11.20
N LEU A 176 9.46 -4.50 10.74
CA LEU A 176 8.13 -4.13 11.22
C LEU A 176 7.11 -5.22 10.90
N ALA A 177 7.10 -5.74 9.67
CA ALA A 177 6.18 -6.81 9.28
C ALA A 177 6.45 -8.11 10.05
N GLU A 178 7.73 -8.45 10.26
CA GLU A 178 8.11 -9.64 11.03
C GLU A 178 7.70 -9.53 12.49
N ARG A 179 7.93 -8.38 13.13
CA ARG A 179 7.53 -8.15 14.53
C ARG A 179 6.02 -8.25 14.74
N LEU A 180 5.23 -7.90 13.72
CA LEU A 180 3.78 -7.95 13.80
C LEU A 180 3.19 -9.30 13.38
N ASP A 181 4.03 -10.28 13.00
CA ASP A 181 3.59 -11.57 12.44
C ASP A 181 2.60 -11.39 11.27
N ALA A 182 2.95 -10.49 10.35
CA ALA A 182 2.09 -10.17 9.22
C ALA A 182 1.86 -11.40 8.32
N GLY A 183 0.63 -11.58 7.83
CA GLY A 183 0.31 -12.63 6.86
C GLY A 183 0.99 -12.39 5.50
N VAL A 184 1.11 -11.12 5.11
CA VAL A 184 1.86 -10.69 3.91
C VAL A 184 2.46 -9.29 4.12
N LEU A 185 3.56 -9.01 3.42
CA LEU A 185 4.11 -7.67 3.23
C LEU A 185 4.03 -7.29 1.74
N VAL A 186 3.44 -6.15 1.43
CA VAL A 186 3.32 -5.64 0.06
C VAL A 186 3.91 -4.23 0.00
N SER A 187 5.04 -4.09 -0.67
CA SER A 187 5.69 -2.80 -0.93
C SER A 187 5.19 -2.21 -2.26
N LEU A 188 4.78 -0.94 -2.24
CA LEU A 188 4.19 -0.23 -3.38
C LEU A 188 5.22 0.75 -3.93
N HIS A 189 5.51 0.60 -5.22
CA HIS A 189 6.45 1.39 -6.00
C HIS A 189 5.87 1.70 -7.40
N ASN A 190 6.45 2.70 -8.06
CA ASN A 190 6.20 3.00 -9.45
C ASN A 190 7.51 3.17 -10.19
N ASN A 191 7.58 2.58 -11.38
CA ASN A 191 8.80 2.49 -12.14
C ASN A 191 9.12 3.81 -12.85
N ALA A 192 10.34 3.92 -13.36
CA ALA A 192 10.74 4.96 -14.30
C ALA A 192 11.74 4.40 -15.31
N ALA A 193 11.62 4.86 -16.55
CA ALA A 193 12.55 4.55 -17.62
C ALA A 193 12.88 5.81 -18.43
N LYS A 194 14.09 5.84 -19.01
CA LYS A 194 14.52 6.92 -19.91
C LYS A 194 13.59 7.08 -21.11
N ASP A 195 13.26 5.97 -21.76
CA ASP A 195 12.31 5.96 -22.87
C ASP A 195 10.88 5.88 -22.32
N ALA A 196 10.13 6.96 -22.51
CA ALA A 196 8.75 7.10 -22.07
C ALA A 196 7.79 6.09 -22.73
N LYS A 197 8.20 5.31 -23.73
CA LYS A 197 7.42 4.19 -24.29
C LYS A 197 7.31 2.99 -23.35
N HIS A 198 8.26 2.83 -22.42
CA HIS A 198 8.20 1.73 -21.44
C HIS A 198 6.96 1.89 -20.56
N ASN A 199 6.13 0.86 -20.55
CA ASN A 199 4.94 0.83 -19.73
C ASN A 199 4.74 -0.54 -19.09
N GLY A 200 3.78 -0.63 -18.19
CA GLY A 200 3.26 -1.88 -17.66
C GLY A 200 3.65 -2.18 -16.22
N ILE A 201 3.10 -3.27 -15.73
CA ILE A 201 3.15 -3.68 -14.32
C ILE A 201 4.14 -4.83 -14.15
N LYS A 202 4.92 -4.79 -13.06
CA LYS A 202 5.83 -5.87 -12.65
C LYS A 202 5.72 -6.09 -11.16
N THR A 203 5.79 -7.34 -10.71
CA THR A 203 5.90 -7.64 -9.27
C THR A 203 7.19 -8.40 -8.96
N LEU A 204 7.97 -7.85 -8.05
CA LEU A 204 9.24 -8.41 -7.58
C LEU A 204 9.02 -9.26 -6.33
N TYR A 205 9.79 -10.34 -6.24
CA TYR A 205 9.78 -11.24 -5.08
C TYR A 205 11.18 -11.82 -4.85
N GLU A 206 11.49 -12.27 -3.63
CA GLU A 206 12.81 -12.84 -3.34
C GLU A 206 12.79 -14.38 -3.26
N ASP A 207 11.77 -14.96 -2.65
CA ASP A 207 11.76 -16.37 -2.26
C ASP A 207 10.58 -17.16 -2.84
N LYS A 208 10.66 -18.49 -2.74
CA LYS A 208 9.66 -19.39 -3.31
C LYS A 208 8.26 -19.18 -2.68
N LYS A 209 8.19 -18.86 -1.38
CA LYS A 209 6.92 -18.64 -0.67
C LYS A 209 6.19 -17.39 -1.18
N SER A 210 6.93 -16.40 -1.67
CA SER A 210 6.39 -15.14 -2.19
C SER A 210 6.00 -15.20 -3.67
N MET A 211 6.46 -16.21 -4.42
CA MET A 211 6.23 -16.33 -5.86
C MET A 211 4.74 -16.38 -6.24
N GLU A 212 3.91 -17.08 -5.46
CA GLU A 212 2.48 -17.19 -5.74
C GLU A 212 1.74 -15.88 -5.46
N LEU A 213 2.07 -15.22 -4.34
CA LEU A 213 1.58 -13.88 -4.02
C LEU A 213 1.93 -12.89 -5.15
N ALA A 214 3.18 -12.90 -5.60
CA ALA A 214 3.66 -12.03 -6.67
C ALA A 214 2.86 -12.22 -7.96
N ARG A 215 2.63 -13.47 -8.36
CA ARG A 215 1.89 -13.80 -9.59
C ARG A 215 0.44 -13.36 -9.52
N ILE A 216 -0.23 -13.63 -8.41
CA ILE A 216 -1.65 -13.30 -8.22
C ILE A 216 -1.84 -11.78 -8.24
N ILE A 217 -1.04 -11.04 -7.47
CA ILE A 217 -1.11 -9.58 -7.44
C ILE A 217 -0.81 -8.99 -8.81
N ASN A 218 0.30 -9.39 -9.44
CA ASN A 218 0.71 -8.86 -10.73
C ASN A 218 -0.39 -9.00 -11.80
N ASN A 219 -1.01 -10.17 -11.88
CA ASN A 219 -2.08 -10.43 -12.84
C ASN A 219 -3.36 -9.68 -12.47
N SER A 220 -3.68 -9.56 -11.17
CA SER A 220 -4.86 -8.82 -10.72
C SER A 220 -4.77 -7.33 -11.09
N VAL A 221 -3.65 -6.67 -10.78
CA VAL A 221 -3.43 -5.26 -11.15
C VAL A 221 -3.50 -5.07 -12.66
N TRP A 222 -2.83 -5.95 -13.41
CA TRP A 222 -2.85 -5.89 -14.89
C TRP A 222 -4.26 -6.04 -15.46
N SER A 223 -5.04 -7.00 -14.95
CA SER A 223 -6.41 -7.22 -15.38
C SER A 223 -7.32 -6.03 -15.07
N TRP A 224 -7.22 -5.44 -13.87
CA TRP A 224 -8.02 -4.28 -13.47
C TRP A 224 -7.73 -3.06 -14.35
N VAL A 225 -6.46 -2.71 -14.53
CA VAL A 225 -6.06 -1.55 -15.34
C VAL A 225 -6.45 -1.75 -16.81
N ARG A 226 -6.29 -2.96 -17.36
CA ARG A 226 -6.73 -3.29 -18.72
C ARG A 226 -8.25 -3.25 -18.88
N ALA A 227 -9.00 -3.75 -17.90
CA ALA A 227 -10.46 -3.74 -17.94
C ALA A 227 -11.00 -2.30 -18.00
N ASN A 228 -10.39 -1.39 -17.27
CA ASN A 228 -10.82 0.00 -17.09
C ASN A 228 -10.16 1.01 -18.06
N GLY A 229 -9.71 0.54 -19.23
CA GLY A 229 -9.44 1.41 -20.38
C GLY A 229 -7.99 1.46 -20.83
N ARG A 230 -7.02 0.99 -20.03
CA ARG A 230 -5.61 0.91 -20.46
C ARG A 230 -5.34 -0.36 -21.27
N LYS A 231 -5.88 -0.48 -22.48
CA LYS A 231 -5.84 -1.71 -23.28
C LYS A 231 -4.42 -2.14 -23.70
N ASP A 232 -3.50 -1.19 -23.81
CA ASP A 232 -2.09 -1.37 -24.19
C ASP A 232 -1.15 -1.61 -22.99
N VAL A 233 -1.66 -1.68 -21.75
CA VAL A 233 -0.82 -1.97 -20.58
C VAL A 233 -0.14 -3.34 -20.73
N VAL A 234 1.18 -3.33 -20.60
CA VAL A 234 1.98 -4.56 -20.67
C VAL A 234 1.98 -5.27 -19.32
N ASN A 235 1.71 -6.57 -19.32
CA ASN A 235 2.02 -7.42 -18.17
C ASN A 235 3.51 -7.80 -18.25
N LYS A 236 4.36 -7.20 -17.41
CA LYS A 236 5.81 -7.49 -17.39
C LYS A 236 6.16 -8.68 -16.49
N GLY A 237 5.14 -9.37 -15.99
CA GLY A 237 5.24 -10.58 -15.19
C GLY A 237 5.85 -10.36 -13.81
N ILE A 238 6.34 -11.45 -13.25
CA ILE A 238 7.03 -11.47 -11.96
C ILE A 238 8.53 -11.61 -12.16
N GLU A 239 9.32 -11.10 -11.23
CA GLU A 239 10.76 -11.18 -11.31
C GLU A 239 11.42 -11.40 -9.96
N LYS A 240 12.36 -12.35 -9.90
CA LYS A 240 13.12 -12.62 -8.68
C LYS A 240 14.16 -11.52 -8.46
N ARG A 241 14.16 -10.90 -7.28
CA ARG A 241 15.10 -9.85 -6.86
C ARG A 241 15.40 -9.94 -5.38
N LYS A 242 16.65 -9.67 -5.02
CA LYS A 242 17.08 -9.52 -3.63
C LYS A 242 17.00 -8.06 -3.23
N LEU A 243 16.03 -7.70 -2.41
CA LEU A 243 15.77 -6.33 -1.99
C LEU A 243 15.57 -6.27 -0.48
N ARG A 244 15.98 -5.16 0.14
CA ARG A 244 15.95 -4.99 1.60
C ARG A 244 14.56 -5.11 2.23
N VAL A 245 13.50 -4.90 1.45
CA VAL A 245 12.11 -5.01 1.88
C VAL A 245 11.49 -6.40 1.59
N LEU A 246 12.26 -7.33 1.02
CA LEU A 246 11.80 -8.67 0.64
C LEU A 246 12.54 -9.77 1.43
N GLY A 247 11.98 -10.98 1.44
CA GLY A 247 12.61 -12.16 2.00
C GLY A 247 12.39 -12.40 3.50
N GLY A 248 11.42 -11.73 4.12
CA GLY A 248 11.10 -11.90 5.55
C GLY A 248 10.39 -13.21 5.90
N SER A 249 9.95 -13.36 7.15
CA SER A 249 9.25 -14.58 7.62
C SER A 249 7.94 -14.89 6.88
N MET A 250 7.25 -13.87 6.37
CA MET A 250 6.02 -13.96 5.58
C MET A 250 6.26 -13.79 4.07
N PRO A 251 5.31 -14.19 3.21
CA PRO A 251 5.31 -13.81 1.80
C PRO A 251 5.42 -12.29 1.64
N SER A 252 6.43 -11.83 0.90
CA SER A 252 6.75 -10.41 0.71
C SER A 252 6.99 -10.10 -0.76
N VAL A 253 6.37 -9.03 -1.25
CA VAL A 253 6.48 -8.59 -2.65
C VAL A 253 6.64 -7.09 -2.78
N LEU A 254 7.25 -6.63 -3.87
CA LEU A 254 7.31 -5.23 -4.26
C LEU A 254 6.65 -5.07 -5.63
N ILE A 255 5.64 -4.23 -5.72
CA ILE A 255 4.89 -3.99 -6.96
C ILE A 255 5.40 -2.70 -7.60
N GLU A 256 5.83 -2.80 -8.84
CA GLU A 256 6.05 -1.67 -9.74
C GLU A 256 4.78 -1.49 -10.57
N SER A 257 3.89 -0.59 -10.15
CA SER A 257 2.49 -0.56 -10.62
C SER A 257 2.29 0.11 -11.98
N GLY A 258 3.35 0.66 -12.55
CA GLY A 258 3.38 1.35 -13.84
C GLY A 258 4.62 2.24 -13.94
N PHE A 259 4.88 2.81 -15.12
CA PHE A 259 6.00 3.74 -15.31
C PHE A 259 5.53 5.18 -15.15
N LEU A 260 6.01 5.90 -14.13
CA LEU A 260 5.69 7.32 -13.95
C LEU A 260 6.12 8.16 -15.16
N THR A 261 7.15 7.74 -15.90
CA THR A 261 7.60 8.45 -17.11
C THR A 261 6.67 8.24 -18.31
N ASN A 262 5.91 7.15 -18.35
CA ASN A 262 4.95 6.87 -19.42
C ASN A 262 3.63 7.63 -19.21
N PRO A 263 3.16 8.45 -20.16
CA PRO A 263 1.93 9.21 -20.01
C PRO A 263 0.68 8.36 -19.78
N GLY A 264 0.62 7.18 -20.41
CA GLY A 264 -0.52 6.30 -20.30
C GLY A 264 -0.61 5.60 -18.95
N ASP A 265 0.50 5.09 -18.42
CA ASP A 265 0.54 4.54 -17.05
C ASP A 265 0.31 5.63 -16.02
N ARG A 266 0.94 6.81 -16.21
CA ARG A 266 0.80 7.95 -15.31
C ARG A 266 -0.66 8.37 -15.10
N LYS A 267 -1.51 8.27 -16.13
CA LYS A 267 -2.96 8.51 -16.00
C LYS A 267 -3.56 7.62 -14.90
N PHE A 268 -3.27 6.32 -14.89
CA PHE A 268 -3.79 5.38 -13.89
C PHE A 268 -3.06 5.42 -12.54
N LEU A 269 -1.85 5.98 -12.50
CA LEU A 269 -1.11 6.19 -11.25
C LEU A 269 -1.53 7.47 -10.51
N ILE A 270 -2.02 8.48 -11.23
CA ILE A 270 -2.23 9.84 -10.68
C ILE A 270 -3.68 10.32 -10.83
N ASP A 271 -4.29 10.14 -12.00
CA ASP A 271 -5.60 10.70 -12.33
C ASP A 271 -6.72 9.68 -12.08
N ASP A 272 -6.56 8.45 -12.60
CA ASP A 272 -7.51 7.33 -12.52
C ASP A 272 -7.01 6.26 -11.53
N TYR A 273 -6.54 6.70 -10.36
CA TYR A 273 -5.90 5.86 -9.33
C TYR A 273 -6.82 4.81 -8.69
N PHE A 274 -8.07 4.62 -9.11
CA PHE A 274 -8.90 3.57 -8.50
C PHE A 274 -8.52 2.17 -8.96
N ASP A 275 -8.07 2.01 -10.21
CA ASP A 275 -7.93 0.68 -10.81
C ASP A 275 -6.71 -0.09 -10.30
N VAL A 276 -5.59 0.62 -10.11
CA VAL A 276 -4.37 0.02 -9.55
C VAL A 276 -4.64 -0.44 -8.12
N GLU A 277 -5.19 0.43 -7.28
CA GLU A 277 -5.50 0.12 -5.89
C GLU A 277 -6.54 -1.01 -5.73
N GLN A 278 -7.58 -1.06 -6.57
CA GLN A 278 -8.50 -2.20 -6.59
C GLN A 278 -7.80 -3.49 -6.98
N GLY A 279 -6.95 -3.47 -8.00
CA GLY A 279 -6.18 -4.65 -8.41
C GLY A 279 -5.19 -5.13 -7.36
N ILE A 280 -4.55 -4.22 -6.62
CA ILE A 280 -3.66 -4.60 -5.52
C ILE A 280 -4.48 -5.26 -4.40
N ALA A 281 -5.55 -4.61 -3.94
CA ALA A 281 -6.39 -5.13 -2.87
C ALA A 281 -7.05 -6.48 -3.23
N GLU A 282 -7.52 -6.61 -4.47
CA GLU A 282 -8.10 -7.85 -5.01
C GLU A 282 -7.07 -8.97 -5.08
N GLY A 283 -5.85 -8.68 -5.55
CA GLY A 283 -4.76 -9.64 -5.57
C GLY A 283 -4.38 -10.16 -4.17
N ILE A 284 -4.29 -9.25 -3.19
CA ILE A 284 -4.01 -9.59 -1.79
C ILE A 284 -5.12 -10.46 -1.20
N ASP A 285 -6.38 -10.06 -1.36
CA ASP A 285 -7.55 -10.78 -0.84
C ASP A 285 -7.65 -12.19 -1.45
N ASN A 286 -7.42 -12.33 -2.76
CA ASN A 286 -7.43 -13.62 -3.44
C ASN A 286 -6.32 -14.55 -2.95
N TYR A 287 -5.10 -14.02 -2.73
CA TYR A 287 -4.02 -14.80 -2.14
C TYR A 287 -4.36 -15.27 -0.72
N LEU A 288 -4.84 -14.37 0.14
CA LEU A 288 -5.16 -14.71 1.53
C LEU A 288 -6.33 -15.71 1.65
N LYS A 289 -7.35 -15.58 0.80
CA LYS A 289 -8.43 -16.58 0.68
C LYS A 289 -7.90 -17.94 0.27
N LEU A 290 -6.98 -18.00 -0.69
CA LEU A 290 -6.34 -19.24 -1.15
C LEU A 290 -5.49 -19.89 -0.05
N VAL A 291 -4.71 -19.10 0.70
CA VAL A 291 -3.93 -19.61 1.85
C VAL A 291 -4.86 -20.16 2.92
N LYS A 292 -5.94 -19.45 3.25
CA LYS A 292 -6.94 -19.89 4.23
C LYS A 292 -7.59 -21.20 3.79
N SER A 293 -8.06 -21.31 2.54
CA SER A 293 -8.74 -22.52 2.06
C SER A 293 -7.82 -23.74 2.08
N ARG A 294 -6.54 -23.58 1.73
CA ARG A 294 -5.52 -24.64 1.85
C ARG A 294 -5.31 -25.07 3.29
N LYS A 295 -5.21 -24.12 4.23
CA LYS A 295 -5.07 -24.42 5.65
C LYS A 295 -6.29 -25.17 6.20
N ASP A 296 -7.49 -24.73 5.84
CA ASP A 296 -8.75 -25.38 6.24
C ASP A 296 -8.82 -26.81 5.70
N TYR A 297 -8.45 -27.03 4.44
CA TYR A 297 -8.38 -28.36 3.84
C TYR A 297 -7.39 -29.28 4.57
N LEU A 298 -6.17 -28.80 4.83
CA LEU A 298 -5.14 -29.58 5.54
C LEU A 298 -5.56 -29.95 6.97
N ASN A 299 -6.28 -29.06 7.66
CA ASN A 299 -6.83 -29.36 8.98
C ASN A 299 -7.96 -30.40 8.92
N ALA A 300 -8.79 -30.38 7.88
CA ALA A 300 -9.90 -31.31 7.72
C ALA A 300 -9.45 -32.75 7.44
N ILE A 301 -8.32 -32.93 6.75
CA ILE A 301 -7.78 -34.26 6.41
C ILE A 301 -6.80 -34.82 7.44
N ARG A 302 -6.45 -34.05 8.48
CA ARG A 302 -5.50 -34.51 9.51
C ARG A 302 -6.17 -35.66 10.29
N PRO A 303 -5.54 -36.84 10.40
CA PRO A 303 -6.10 -37.94 11.19
C PRO A 303 -6.33 -37.43 12.61
N LYS A 304 -7.54 -37.65 13.16
CA LYS A 304 -7.76 -37.44 14.60
C LYS A 304 -6.80 -38.38 15.32
N GLN A 305 -5.74 -37.83 15.91
CA GLN A 305 -4.94 -38.62 16.85
C GLN A 305 -5.88 -38.95 18.00
N ASN A 306 -6.31 -40.22 18.07
CA ASN A 306 -7.07 -40.74 19.20
C ASN A 306 -6.21 -40.49 20.45
N LYS A 307 -6.71 -39.65 21.35
CA LYS A 307 -6.28 -39.57 22.75
C LYS A 307 -6.88 -40.73 23.52
#